data_AF-A0A2V7PGZ8-F1
#
_entry.id   AF-A0A2V7PGZ8-F1
#
_cell.length_a   1.000
_cell.length_b   1.000
_cell.length_c   1.000
_cell.angle_alpha   90.00
_cell.angle_beta   90.00
_cell.angle_gamma   90.00
#
_symmetry.space_group_name_H-M   'P 1'
#
loop_
_entity.id
_entity.type
_entity.pdbx_description
1 polymer ?
#
loop_
_entity_poly.entity_id
_entity_poly.type
_entity_poly.pdbx_seq_one_letter_code
_entity_poly.pdbx_strand_id
1 'polypeptide(L)'
;MVGCDCTTRLIGRMDMATPEDCRVAALTQHYGGRLSSACRFRSTDPSLSFPEDVLTVWSLLALLVAAQSPSDSGASLFQAWCRTCHGADGRGTPAATTRLEVPPADLRDCKTSTAETEDRWVEIVARGGAAFGLSLDMPAFGEAGTPEQIRAVVRYARSLCGELGWPPGVLNFPRPFLVEKAYPEDEVVISGTASGQELVYEHRLGKRFQLEASARTAFDSQPNSFDGVSAALKFNVWHSLEHRALASLGAEASPPLGRQDVWEIEPFVAFGAAPAGAVVVQGEIVSSWEEAEGFTAFSYRLGVGRPIGRVVPMVEVGWTVPVDGGVEHTLSFYPQMWIRLSRLGHVAGSLGAELPAVGPEPRHPRLIAFVLWDYGDAPLLRGW
;
A
#
# COMPACT_ATOMS: atom_id res chain seq x y z
N MET A 1 -9.70 7.08 -52.22
CA MET A 1 -8.86 6.23 -51.36
C MET A 1 -7.71 7.08 -50.86
N VAL A 2 -7.65 7.34 -49.56
CA VAL A 2 -6.65 8.21 -48.93
C VAL A 2 -5.46 7.33 -48.53
N GLY A 3 -4.31 7.49 -49.18
CA GLY A 3 -3.08 6.77 -48.83
C GLY A 3 -2.20 7.63 -47.92
N CYS A 4 -1.88 7.13 -46.73
CA CYS A 4 -0.84 7.70 -45.87
C CYS A 4 0.52 7.12 -46.27
N ASP A 5 1.47 7.98 -46.65
CA ASP A 5 2.84 7.57 -46.95
C ASP A 5 3.72 7.85 -45.72
N CYS A 6 4.03 6.82 -44.94
CA CYS A 6 4.89 6.90 -43.75
C CYS A 6 6.31 6.45 -44.12
N THR A 7 7.25 7.39 -44.20
CA THR A 7 8.67 7.07 -44.44
C THR A 7 9.44 7.08 -43.12
N THR A 8 9.79 5.89 -42.61
CA THR A 8 10.72 5.74 -41.47
C THR A 8 12.05 5.24 -42.01
N ARG A 9 13.13 6.04 -41.87
CA ARG A 9 14.48 5.65 -42.31
C ARG A 9 15.15 4.78 -41.25
N LEU A 10 14.97 3.46 -41.34
CA LEU A 10 15.77 2.46 -40.65
C LEU A 10 16.10 1.32 -41.63
N ILE A 11 17.36 1.27 -42.05
CA ILE A 11 18.10 0.13 -42.60
C ILE A 11 17.34 -0.77 -43.61
N GLY A 12 17.45 -0.44 -44.91
CA GLY A 12 17.65 -1.42 -45.98
C GLY A 12 16.58 -2.49 -46.26
N ARG A 13 15.34 -2.12 -46.58
CA ARG A 13 14.45 -2.79 -47.56
C ARG A 13 13.16 -1.97 -47.72
N MET A 14 12.67 -1.82 -48.95
CA MET A 14 11.39 -1.16 -49.26
C MET A 14 10.29 -2.22 -49.29
N ASP A 15 9.37 -2.19 -48.32
CA ASP A 15 8.09 -2.90 -48.39
C ASP A 15 6.96 -1.95 -47.99
N MET A 16 5.82 -2.01 -48.68
CA MET A 16 4.65 -1.16 -48.44
C MET A 16 3.88 -1.66 -47.20
N ALA A 17 3.71 -0.80 -46.18
CA ALA A 17 2.97 -1.12 -44.97
C ALA A 17 1.45 -0.94 -45.14
N THR A 18 0.65 -1.73 -44.42
CA THR A 18 -0.82 -1.67 -44.46
C THR A 18 -1.37 -0.67 -43.43
N PRO A 19 -2.63 -0.19 -43.55
CA PRO A 19 -3.21 0.79 -42.63
C PRO A 19 -3.26 0.38 -41.14
N GLU A 20 -3.23 -0.92 -40.83
CA GLU A 20 -3.20 -1.43 -39.45
C GLU A 20 -1.82 -1.26 -38.79
N ASP A 21 -0.73 -1.33 -39.58
CA ASP A 21 0.64 -1.18 -39.07
C ASP A 21 0.90 0.24 -38.53
N CYS A 22 0.23 1.27 -39.09
CA CYS A 22 0.34 2.65 -38.63
C CYS A 22 -0.37 2.92 -37.29
N ARG A 23 -1.37 2.11 -36.91
CA ARG A 23 -2.07 2.27 -35.62
C ARG A 23 -1.23 1.80 -34.43
N VAL A 24 -0.34 0.83 -34.64
CA VAL A 24 0.51 0.26 -33.59
C VAL A 24 1.68 1.19 -33.24
N ALA A 25 2.20 1.97 -34.20
CA ALA A 25 3.29 2.92 -33.97
C ALA A 25 2.88 4.15 -33.14
N ALA A 26 1.61 4.55 -33.18
CA ALA A 26 1.12 5.70 -32.40
C ALA A 26 0.97 5.41 -30.90
N LEU A 27 0.80 4.13 -30.52
CA LEU A 27 0.61 3.72 -29.12
C LEU A 27 1.94 3.47 -28.37
N THR A 28 3.06 3.34 -29.07
CA THR A 28 4.39 3.06 -28.48
C THR A 28 5.22 4.31 -28.18
N GLN A 29 4.69 5.52 -28.43
CA GLN A 29 5.43 6.79 -28.29
C GLN A 29 5.50 7.38 -26.87
N HIS A 30 5.13 6.61 -25.83
CA HIS A 30 5.16 7.12 -24.45
C HIS A 30 6.46 6.92 -23.66
N TYR A 31 7.51 6.35 -24.27
CA TYR A 31 8.85 6.29 -23.66
C TYR A 31 9.93 6.83 -24.60
N GLY A 32 10.40 8.04 -24.31
CA GLY A 32 11.75 8.53 -24.60
C GLY A 32 12.23 8.57 -26.06
N GLY A 33 12.10 9.73 -26.71
CA GLY A 33 12.88 10.08 -27.91
C GLY A 33 12.17 11.05 -28.84
N ARG A 34 12.75 12.24 -29.07
CA ARG A 34 12.22 13.22 -30.04
C ARG A 34 12.43 12.68 -31.46
N LEU A 35 11.34 12.40 -32.18
CA LEU A 35 11.33 12.27 -33.63
C LEU A 35 10.26 13.22 -34.18
N SER A 36 10.71 14.18 -34.99
CA SER A 36 9.85 15.09 -35.74
C SER A 36 9.32 14.36 -36.97
N SER A 37 8.09 13.86 -36.93
CA SER A 37 7.37 13.38 -38.11
C SER A 37 6.27 14.38 -38.47
N ALA A 38 6.58 15.29 -39.39
CA ALA A 38 5.59 16.16 -40.00
C ALA A 38 4.76 15.35 -41.01
N CYS A 39 3.52 15.02 -40.66
CA CYS A 39 2.57 14.40 -41.58
C CYS A 39 2.15 15.46 -42.63
N ARG A 40 2.55 15.29 -43.90
CA ARG A 40 2.12 16.17 -45.00
C ARG A 40 0.95 15.54 -45.74
N PHE A 41 -0.24 16.13 -45.60
CA PHE A 41 -1.38 15.84 -46.47
C PHE A 41 -1.11 16.42 -47.87
N ARG A 42 -1.16 15.59 -48.91
CA ARG A 42 -1.16 16.03 -50.31
C ARG A 42 -2.49 15.63 -50.95
N SER A 43 -3.33 16.64 -51.22
CA SER A 43 -4.55 16.50 -52.03
C SER A 43 -4.17 16.21 -53.49
N THR A 44 -4.83 15.23 -54.12
CA THR A 44 -4.64 14.87 -55.54
C THR A 44 -5.84 15.25 -56.43
N ASP A 45 -6.70 16.19 -56.02
CA ASP A 45 -7.81 16.66 -56.86
C ASP A 45 -7.68 18.17 -57.19
N PRO A 46 -7.47 18.56 -58.46
CA PRO A 46 -7.25 19.96 -58.85
C PRO A 46 -8.54 20.77 -59.07
N SER A 47 -9.72 20.29 -58.65
CA SER A 47 -11.01 20.96 -58.91
C SER A 47 -11.77 21.46 -57.67
N LEU A 48 -11.16 21.41 -56.48
CA LEU A 48 -11.75 21.98 -55.26
C LEU A 48 -11.03 23.27 -54.86
N SER A 49 -11.41 24.37 -55.50
CA SER A 49 -11.05 25.72 -55.05
C SER A 49 -11.85 26.07 -53.80
N PHE A 50 -11.30 25.80 -52.62
CA PHE A 50 -11.84 26.36 -51.37
C PHE A 50 -11.52 27.86 -51.37
N PRO A 51 -12.47 28.74 -51.03
CA PRO A 51 -12.21 30.18 -50.89
C PRO A 51 -11.04 30.39 -49.93
N GLU A 52 -10.09 31.27 -50.25
CA GLU A 52 -8.91 31.55 -49.41
C GLU A 52 -9.30 31.94 -47.97
N ASP A 53 -10.53 32.43 -47.79
CA ASP A 53 -11.17 32.79 -46.52
C ASP A 53 -11.43 31.58 -45.60
N VAL A 54 -11.68 30.40 -46.16
CA VAL A 54 -12.01 29.19 -45.39
C VAL A 54 -10.75 28.65 -44.72
N LEU A 55 -9.62 28.63 -45.44
CA LEU A 55 -8.34 28.17 -44.90
C LEU A 55 -7.81 29.09 -43.78
N THR A 56 -8.06 30.40 -43.85
CA THR A 56 -7.69 31.34 -42.79
C THR A 56 -8.56 31.16 -41.55
N VAL A 57 -9.87 30.97 -41.71
CA VAL A 57 -10.80 30.71 -40.60
C VAL A 57 -10.48 29.38 -39.90
N TRP A 58 -10.22 28.30 -40.64
CA TRP A 58 -9.82 27.01 -40.05
C TRP A 58 -8.44 27.05 -39.38
N SER A 59 -7.50 27.82 -39.92
CA SER A 59 -6.17 28.01 -39.30
C SER A 59 -6.25 28.84 -38.02
N LEU A 60 -7.05 29.91 -38.01
CA LEU A 60 -7.34 30.71 -36.81
C LEU A 60 -8.10 29.90 -35.76
N LEU A 61 -9.06 29.07 -36.16
CA LEU A 61 -9.79 28.17 -35.25
C LEU A 61 -8.87 27.09 -34.66
N ALA A 62 -7.97 26.51 -35.46
CA ALA A 62 -6.97 25.55 -34.98
C ALA A 62 -5.95 26.19 -34.03
N LEU A 63 -5.54 27.45 -34.28
CA LEU A 63 -4.70 28.23 -33.37
C LEU A 63 -5.43 28.64 -32.08
N LEU A 64 -6.72 28.94 -32.14
CA LEU A 64 -7.55 29.23 -30.96
C LEU A 64 -7.82 27.98 -30.11
N VAL A 65 -7.99 26.80 -30.72
CA VAL A 65 -8.16 25.52 -30.02
C VAL A 65 -6.83 25.05 -29.39
N ALA A 66 -5.68 25.33 -30.03
CA ALA A 66 -4.37 25.01 -29.47
C ALA A 66 -3.92 25.95 -28.34
N ALA A 67 -4.55 27.12 -28.18
CA ALA A 67 -4.06 28.18 -27.31
C ALA A 67 -4.47 28.06 -25.84
N GLN A 68 -5.49 27.29 -25.44
CA GLN A 68 -5.95 27.28 -24.04
C GLN A 68 -6.53 25.95 -23.54
N SER A 69 -5.81 24.85 -23.70
CA SER A 69 -5.99 23.76 -22.72
C SER A 69 -5.03 24.02 -21.57
N PRO A 70 -5.48 24.41 -20.36
CA PRO A 70 -4.62 24.36 -19.18
C PRO A 70 -3.97 22.99 -19.18
N SER A 71 -2.64 22.94 -19.02
CA SER A 71 -1.95 21.66 -19.03
C SER A 71 -2.56 20.79 -17.93
N ASP A 72 -3.19 19.67 -18.32
CA ASP A 72 -3.72 18.66 -17.40
C ASP A 72 -2.61 17.79 -16.79
N SER A 73 -1.34 18.18 -16.95
CA SER A 73 -0.24 17.47 -16.32
C SER A 73 -0.33 17.60 -14.80
N GLY A 74 0.01 16.53 -14.07
CA GLY A 74 0.03 16.58 -12.60
C GLY A 74 0.93 17.69 -12.04
N ALA A 75 2.02 18.00 -12.75
CA ALA A 75 2.95 19.06 -12.37
C ALA A 75 2.31 20.45 -12.47
N SER A 76 1.66 20.80 -13.58
CA SER A 76 0.98 22.09 -13.73
C SER A 76 -0.18 22.22 -12.76
N LEU A 77 -0.96 21.15 -12.57
CA LEU A 77 -2.04 21.11 -11.58
C LEU A 77 -1.51 21.32 -10.15
N PHE A 78 -0.40 20.69 -9.77
CA PHE A 78 0.23 20.90 -8.47
C PHE A 78 0.67 22.35 -8.27
N GLN A 79 1.26 22.96 -9.31
CA GLN A 79 1.67 24.36 -9.27
C GLN A 79 0.47 25.32 -9.12
N ALA A 80 -0.67 24.96 -9.71
CA ALA A 80 -1.89 25.76 -9.64
C ALA A 80 -2.66 25.57 -8.33
N TRP A 81 -2.75 24.35 -7.81
CA TRP A 81 -3.65 23.97 -6.72
C TRP A 81 -2.95 23.81 -5.38
N CYS A 82 -1.75 23.24 -5.36
CA CYS A 82 -1.11 22.75 -4.14
C CYS A 82 0.06 23.62 -3.66
N ARG A 83 0.79 24.25 -4.59
CA ARG A 83 2.04 24.98 -4.34
C ARG A 83 1.97 26.00 -3.20
N THR A 84 0.88 26.75 -3.09
CA THR A 84 0.78 27.85 -2.13
C THR A 84 1.04 27.36 -0.71
N CYS A 85 0.50 26.19 -0.36
CA CYS A 85 0.67 25.57 0.95
C CYS A 85 1.80 24.54 0.97
N HIS A 86 1.89 23.66 -0.02
CA HIS A 86 2.88 22.57 -0.02
C HIS A 86 4.26 22.97 -0.56
N GLY A 87 4.44 24.22 -1.01
CA GLY A 87 5.67 24.69 -1.64
C GLY A 87 5.80 24.19 -3.09
N ALA A 88 6.62 24.85 -3.90
CA ALA A 88 6.86 24.45 -5.28
C ALA A 88 7.65 23.13 -5.40
N ASP A 89 8.40 22.78 -4.35
CA ASP A 89 9.23 21.59 -4.24
C ASP A 89 8.62 20.48 -3.37
N GLY A 90 7.43 20.71 -2.80
CA GLY A 90 6.67 19.75 -1.99
C GLY A 90 7.03 19.70 -0.51
N ARG A 91 7.96 20.51 -0.01
CA ARG A 91 8.45 20.43 1.39
C ARG A 91 7.51 21.01 2.44
N GLY A 92 6.42 21.65 2.01
CA GLY A 92 5.60 22.48 2.87
C GLY A 92 6.15 23.90 2.97
N THR A 93 5.28 24.87 2.74
CA THR A 93 5.58 26.28 2.93
C THR A 93 5.52 26.57 4.45
N PRO A 94 6.55 27.21 5.06
CA PRO A 94 6.59 27.43 6.51
C PRO A 94 5.36 28.15 7.06
N ALA A 95 4.84 27.71 8.22
CA ALA A 95 3.62 28.25 8.82
C ALA A 95 3.64 29.78 9.02
N ALA A 96 4.80 30.37 9.29
CA ALA A 96 4.97 31.83 9.41
C ALA A 96 4.57 32.60 8.14
N THR A 97 4.63 31.95 6.97
CA THR A 97 4.29 32.56 5.68
C THR A 97 2.86 32.23 5.22
N THR A 98 2.29 31.11 5.65
CA THR A 98 0.95 30.65 5.24
C THR A 98 -0.14 30.90 6.29
N ARG A 99 0.24 31.21 7.54
CA ARG A 99 -0.66 31.35 8.71
C ARG A 99 -1.54 30.12 8.98
N LEU A 100 -1.10 28.95 8.52
CA LEU A 100 -1.77 27.68 8.78
C LEU A 100 -1.53 27.25 10.23
N GLU A 101 -2.57 26.73 10.87
CA GLU A 101 -2.47 26.21 12.24
C GLU A 101 -1.54 24.98 12.30
N VAL A 102 -1.63 24.14 11.27
CA VAL A 102 -0.80 22.95 11.11
C VAL A 102 0.09 23.11 9.87
N PRO A 103 1.42 22.98 9.99
CA PRO A 103 2.30 22.98 8.84
C PRO A 103 1.92 21.88 7.82
N PRO A 104 1.92 22.18 6.51
CA PRO A 104 1.70 21.18 5.48
C PRO A 104 2.76 20.08 5.55
N ALA A 105 2.36 18.84 5.27
CA ALA A 105 3.27 17.70 5.23
C ALA A 105 4.36 17.88 4.15
N ASP A 106 5.56 17.41 4.45
CA ASP A 106 6.65 17.29 3.47
C ASP A 106 6.37 16.08 2.57
N LEU A 107 5.93 16.36 1.34
CA LEU A 107 5.58 15.34 0.34
C LEU A 107 6.82 14.65 -0.26
N ARG A 108 8.03 15.09 0.11
CA ARG A 108 9.28 14.43 -0.25
C ARG A 108 9.73 13.41 0.79
N ASP A 109 9.16 13.45 2.00
CA ASP A 109 9.42 12.43 3.00
C ASP A 109 8.79 11.12 2.53
N CYS A 110 9.66 10.24 2.01
CA CYS A 110 9.24 8.97 1.44
C CYS A 110 8.65 8.03 2.47
N LYS A 111 9.05 8.09 3.75
CA LYS A 111 8.51 7.22 4.78
C LYS A 111 7.00 7.43 4.92
N THR A 112 6.60 8.70 5.07
CA THR A 112 5.18 9.07 5.21
C THR A 112 4.44 9.06 3.88
N SER A 113 5.05 9.56 2.79
CA SER A 113 4.37 9.70 1.50
C SER A 113 4.07 8.36 0.81
N THR A 114 4.87 7.33 1.08
CA THR A 114 4.66 6.00 0.50
C THR A 114 3.76 5.11 1.35
N ALA A 115 3.63 5.37 2.65
CA ALA A 115 2.82 4.59 3.59
C ALA A 115 1.31 4.64 3.32
N GLU A 116 0.85 5.70 2.66
CA GLU A 116 -0.57 5.87 2.33
C GLU A 116 -0.90 5.43 0.89
N THR A 117 -2.15 5.00 0.66
CA THR A 117 -2.60 4.51 -0.67
C THR A 117 -2.85 5.65 -1.67
N GLU A 118 -2.74 5.39 -2.98
CA GLU A 118 -3.04 6.41 -4.01
C GLU A 118 -4.51 6.85 -3.92
N ASP A 119 -5.43 5.90 -3.74
CA ASP A 119 -6.85 6.19 -3.63
C ASP A 119 -7.16 7.06 -2.40
N ARG A 120 -6.45 6.86 -1.29
CA ARG A 120 -6.54 7.73 -0.10
C ARG A 120 -6.15 9.16 -0.44
N TRP A 121 -5.05 9.36 -1.17
CA TRP A 121 -4.60 10.68 -1.59
C TRP A 121 -5.58 11.36 -2.55
N VAL A 122 -6.13 10.60 -3.50
CA VAL A 122 -7.18 11.06 -4.41
C VAL A 122 -8.39 11.57 -3.63
N GLU A 123 -8.85 10.79 -2.65
CA GLU A 123 -9.96 11.19 -1.79
C GLU A 123 -9.64 12.43 -0.95
N ILE A 124 -8.44 12.53 -0.37
CA ILE A 124 -8.00 13.71 0.40
C ILE A 124 -7.99 14.96 -0.49
N VAL A 125 -7.46 14.88 -1.70
CA VAL A 125 -7.45 16.02 -2.64
C VAL A 125 -8.88 16.37 -3.09
N ALA A 126 -9.72 15.36 -3.35
CA ALA A 126 -11.09 15.58 -3.78
C ALA A 126 -11.97 16.22 -2.70
N ARG A 127 -11.82 15.80 -1.44
CA ARG A 127 -12.75 16.15 -0.33
C ARG A 127 -12.14 17.07 0.72
N GLY A 128 -10.87 17.43 0.58
CA GLY A 128 -10.13 18.26 1.51
C GLY A 128 -9.66 17.50 2.75
N GLY A 129 -8.76 18.13 3.52
CA GLY A 129 -8.13 17.50 4.68
C GLY A 129 -9.12 17.21 5.82
N ALA A 130 -10.11 18.10 6.02
CA ALA A 130 -11.10 17.99 7.08
C ALA A 130 -11.89 16.66 7.04
N ALA A 131 -12.24 16.17 5.84
CA ALA A 131 -12.97 14.92 5.65
C ALA A 131 -12.22 13.70 6.20
N PHE A 132 -10.92 13.85 6.46
CA PHE A 132 -10.01 12.80 6.86
C PHE A 132 -9.30 13.07 8.17
N GLY A 133 -9.71 14.09 8.95
CA GLY A 133 -9.05 14.42 10.21
C GLY A 133 -7.67 15.09 10.05
N LEU A 134 -7.39 15.62 8.85
CA LEU A 134 -6.24 16.49 8.56
C LEU A 134 -6.64 17.97 8.75
N SER A 135 -5.77 18.91 8.36
CA SER A 135 -6.02 20.34 8.53
C SER A 135 -7.31 20.80 7.85
N LEU A 136 -8.07 21.66 8.53
CA LEU A 136 -9.25 22.34 7.98
C LEU A 136 -8.87 23.30 6.84
N ASP A 137 -7.61 23.76 6.82
CA ASP A 137 -7.10 24.67 5.80
C ASP A 137 -6.77 23.97 4.48
N MET A 138 -6.75 22.63 4.43
CA MET A 138 -6.52 21.90 3.19
C MET A 138 -7.84 21.81 2.39
N PRO A 139 -7.98 22.56 1.29
CA PRO A 139 -9.24 22.69 0.58
C PRO A 139 -9.58 21.43 -0.22
N ALA A 140 -10.85 21.28 -0.56
CA ALA A 140 -11.37 20.25 -1.46
C ALA A 140 -11.30 20.72 -2.93
N PHE A 141 -10.82 19.85 -3.82
CA PHE A 141 -10.72 20.13 -5.26
C PHE A 141 -11.70 19.31 -6.11
N GLY A 142 -12.58 18.50 -5.50
CA GLY A 142 -13.51 17.60 -6.19
C GLY A 142 -14.47 18.29 -7.16
N GLU A 143 -14.91 19.51 -6.85
CA GLU A 143 -15.78 20.32 -7.72
C GLU A 143 -15.00 21.15 -8.75
N ALA A 144 -13.70 21.34 -8.53
CA ALA A 144 -12.84 22.20 -9.36
C ALA A 144 -12.04 21.42 -10.41
N GLY A 145 -11.93 20.09 -10.26
CA GLY A 145 -11.14 19.23 -11.12
C GLY A 145 -11.86 17.94 -11.48
N THR A 146 -11.54 17.40 -12.66
CA THR A 146 -11.97 16.05 -13.09
C THR A 146 -11.26 14.96 -12.28
N PRO A 147 -11.84 13.74 -12.19
CA PRO A 147 -11.18 12.60 -11.54
C PRO A 147 -9.77 12.33 -12.09
N GLU A 148 -9.56 12.52 -13.39
CA GLU A 148 -8.28 12.34 -14.08
C GLU A 148 -7.27 13.39 -13.64
N GLN A 149 -7.68 14.66 -13.54
CA GLN A 149 -6.83 15.75 -13.05
C GLN A 149 -6.43 15.54 -11.58
N ILE A 150 -7.37 15.12 -10.72
CA ILE A 150 -7.10 14.82 -9.31
C ILE A 150 -6.08 13.68 -9.20
N ARG A 151 -6.26 12.61 -9.97
CA ARG A 151 -5.29 11.50 -10.00
C ARG A 151 -3.93 11.94 -10.54
N ALA A 152 -3.90 12.78 -11.57
CA ALA A 152 -2.66 13.31 -12.13
C ALA A 152 -1.87 14.13 -11.11
N VAL A 153 -2.52 15.06 -10.38
CA VAL A 153 -1.84 15.85 -9.35
C VAL A 153 -1.36 15.00 -8.18
N VAL A 154 -2.14 13.99 -7.76
CA VAL A 154 -1.72 13.02 -6.72
C VAL A 154 -0.48 12.24 -7.15
N ARG A 155 -0.46 11.71 -8.37
CA ARG A 155 0.71 10.97 -8.89
C ARG A 155 1.94 11.84 -8.95
N TYR A 156 1.79 13.10 -9.38
CA TYR A 156 2.91 14.05 -9.35
C TYR A 156 3.38 14.31 -7.92
N ALA A 157 2.47 14.60 -6.98
CA ALA A 157 2.81 14.84 -5.59
C ALA A 157 3.56 13.65 -4.97
N ARG A 158 3.10 12.41 -5.21
CA ARG A 158 3.77 11.19 -4.76
C ARG A 158 5.14 10.98 -5.41
N SER A 159 5.33 11.43 -6.66
CA SER A 159 6.62 11.35 -7.36
C SER A 159 7.69 12.31 -6.79
N LEU A 160 7.31 13.24 -5.91
CA LEU A 160 8.26 14.12 -5.23
C LEU A 160 9.11 13.36 -4.20
N CYS A 161 8.62 12.21 -3.70
CA CYS A 161 9.45 11.20 -3.07
C CYS A 161 10.40 10.61 -4.11
N GLY A 162 11.70 10.95 -4.00
CA GLY A 162 12.73 10.55 -4.96
C GLY A 162 13.36 9.18 -4.68
N GLU A 163 12.90 8.45 -3.66
CA GLU A 163 13.51 7.20 -3.23
C GLU A 163 12.72 5.98 -3.70
N LEU A 164 13.42 5.06 -4.37
CA LEU A 164 12.87 3.75 -4.70
C LEU A 164 13.03 2.77 -3.54
N GLY A 165 12.22 1.71 -3.56
CA GLY A 165 12.36 0.55 -2.67
C GLY A 165 11.54 0.58 -1.39
N TRP A 166 10.78 1.66 -1.15
CA TRP A 166 9.74 1.71 -0.12
C TRP A 166 8.53 0.87 -0.57
N PRO A 167 8.12 -0.17 0.18
CA PRO A 167 6.83 -0.82 0.00
C PRO A 167 5.70 0.22 0.06
N PRO A 168 4.87 0.34 -0.98
CA PRO A 168 3.76 1.29 -0.97
C PRO A 168 2.61 0.81 -0.08
N GLY A 169 1.94 1.73 0.60
CA GLY A 169 0.83 1.50 1.53
C GLY A 169 -0.35 0.72 0.99
N VAL A 170 -0.51 0.64 -0.33
CA VAL A 170 -1.52 -0.24 -0.94
C VAL A 170 -1.26 -1.74 -0.67
N LEU A 171 -0.06 -2.06 -0.18
CA LEU A 171 0.36 -3.39 0.25
C LEU A 171 0.32 -3.55 1.78
N ASN A 172 -0.04 -2.49 2.54
CA ASN A 172 -0.31 -2.59 3.97
C ASN A 172 -1.73 -3.16 4.15
N PHE A 173 -1.79 -4.46 4.35
CA PHE A 173 -3.05 -5.19 4.47
C PHE A 173 -3.54 -5.23 5.93
N PRO A 174 -4.85 -5.39 6.18
CA PRO A 174 -5.39 -5.45 7.54
C PRO A 174 -4.73 -6.56 8.37
N ARG A 175 -4.31 -6.24 9.60
CA ARG A 175 -3.68 -7.19 10.51
C ARG A 175 -4.60 -8.39 10.81
N PRO A 176 -4.15 -9.62 10.56
CA PRO A 176 -4.81 -10.83 11.02
C PRO A 176 -4.39 -11.21 12.48
N PHE A 177 -5.02 -12.20 13.09
CA PHE A 177 -4.69 -12.69 14.43
C PHE A 177 -3.40 -13.50 14.50
N LEU A 178 -3.15 -14.39 13.52
CA LEU A 178 -2.00 -15.29 13.55
C LEU A 178 -0.89 -14.86 12.61
N VAL A 179 -1.25 -14.48 11.37
CA VAL A 179 -0.26 -14.20 10.32
C VAL A 179 0.50 -12.92 10.62
N GLU A 180 1.82 -13.00 10.67
CA GLU A 180 2.65 -11.79 10.74
C GLU A 180 2.55 -10.99 9.43
N LYS A 181 2.40 -9.67 9.54
CA LYS A 181 2.22 -8.82 8.35
C LYS A 181 3.52 -8.78 7.57
N ALA A 182 3.43 -9.09 6.27
CA ALA A 182 4.59 -8.96 5.39
C ALA A 182 5.02 -7.50 5.16
N TYR A 183 4.17 -6.51 5.43
CA TYR A 183 4.49 -5.10 5.28
C TYR A 183 5.34 -4.59 6.47
N PRO A 184 6.35 -3.73 6.25
CA PRO A 184 7.10 -3.11 7.34
C PRO A 184 6.30 -2.00 8.03
N GLU A 185 5.99 -2.18 9.30
CA GLU A 185 5.12 -1.36 10.12
C GLU A 185 5.86 -0.47 11.12
N ASP A 186 5.13 0.55 11.59
CA ASP A 186 5.42 1.34 12.77
C ASP A 186 4.16 1.29 13.67
N GLU A 187 3.90 0.11 14.26
CA GLU A 187 2.66 -0.19 14.98
C GLU A 187 2.90 -0.58 16.45
N VAL A 188 1.91 -0.30 17.29
CA VAL A 188 1.75 -0.89 18.62
C VAL A 188 0.48 -1.71 18.62
N VAL A 189 0.57 -2.97 19.04
CA VAL A 189 -0.58 -3.87 19.12
C VAL A 189 -0.72 -4.41 20.52
N ILE A 190 -1.95 -4.35 21.03
CA ILE A 190 -2.34 -5.00 22.27
C ILE A 190 -3.35 -6.07 21.90
N SER A 191 -2.95 -7.32 22.02
CA SER A 191 -3.82 -8.48 21.80
C SER A 191 -4.19 -9.13 23.13
N GLY A 192 -5.36 -9.74 23.21
CA GLY A 192 -5.87 -10.33 24.43
C GLY A 192 -6.73 -11.55 24.15
N THR A 193 -6.58 -12.55 25.01
CA THR A 193 -7.44 -13.72 25.12
C THR A 193 -7.93 -13.86 26.56
N ALA A 194 -8.80 -14.83 26.83
CA ALA A 194 -9.23 -15.12 28.20
C ALA A 194 -8.07 -15.55 29.13
N SER A 195 -6.97 -16.07 28.58
CA SER A 195 -5.85 -16.65 29.34
C SER A 195 -4.59 -15.80 29.32
N GLY A 196 -4.59 -14.64 28.65
CA GLY A 196 -3.38 -13.84 28.55
C GLY A 196 -3.53 -12.62 27.65
N GLN A 197 -2.47 -11.83 27.63
CA GLN A 197 -2.33 -10.61 26.86
C GLN A 197 -0.93 -10.54 26.26
N GLU A 198 -0.82 -9.92 25.10
CA GLU A 198 0.46 -9.60 24.48
C GLU A 198 0.48 -8.13 24.04
N LEU A 199 1.60 -7.47 24.31
CA LEU A 199 1.93 -6.15 23.82
C LEU A 199 3.05 -6.31 22.80
N VAL A 200 2.83 -5.83 21.58
CA VAL A 200 3.80 -5.81 20.49
C VAL A 200 4.14 -4.37 20.15
N TYR A 201 5.42 -4.08 20.02
CA TYR A 201 5.95 -2.82 19.50
C TYR A 201 6.78 -3.11 18.24
N GLU A 202 6.32 -2.59 17.11
CA GLU A 202 6.97 -2.72 15.81
C GLU A 202 7.56 -1.39 15.39
N HIS A 203 8.78 -1.39 14.86
CA HIS A 203 9.46 -0.20 14.41
C HIS A 203 10.22 -0.43 13.11
N ARG A 204 9.90 0.39 12.11
CA ARG A 204 10.53 0.31 10.81
C ARG A 204 11.88 1.00 10.78
N LEU A 205 12.91 0.26 10.39
CA LEU A 205 14.27 0.74 10.15
C LEU A 205 14.51 0.98 8.66
N GLY A 206 14.37 2.23 8.23
CA GLY A 206 14.55 2.61 6.84
C GLY A 206 13.48 2.00 5.93
N LYS A 207 13.88 1.57 4.72
CA LYS A 207 12.92 1.20 3.68
C LYS A 207 12.26 -0.16 3.88
N ARG A 208 13.02 -1.13 4.39
CA ARG A 208 12.66 -2.56 4.28
C ARG A 208 12.92 -3.38 5.53
N PHE A 209 13.66 -2.87 6.51
CA PHE A 209 13.86 -3.55 7.78
C PHE A 209 12.82 -3.11 8.80
N GLN A 210 12.45 -4.01 9.69
CA GLN A 210 11.62 -3.75 10.86
C GLN A 210 12.20 -4.54 12.04
N LEU A 211 12.23 -3.88 13.20
CA LEU A 211 12.39 -4.53 14.49
C LEU A 211 11.04 -4.67 15.16
N GLU A 212 10.89 -5.73 15.92
CA GLU A 212 9.72 -5.98 16.75
C GLU A 212 10.17 -6.43 18.13
N ALA A 213 9.43 -6.00 19.14
CA ALA A 213 9.58 -6.47 20.51
C ALA A 213 8.20 -6.80 21.08
N SER A 214 8.07 -7.96 21.70
CA SER A 214 6.82 -8.38 22.35
C SER A 214 7.03 -8.61 23.85
N ALA A 215 5.96 -8.46 24.62
CA ALA A 215 5.89 -8.86 26.01
C ALA A 215 4.55 -9.56 26.26
N ARG A 216 4.60 -10.76 26.85
CA ARG A 216 3.44 -11.62 27.10
C ARG A 216 3.16 -11.75 28.59
N THR A 217 1.87 -11.75 28.92
CA THR A 217 1.35 -11.95 30.28
C THR A 217 0.30 -13.05 30.26
N ALA A 218 0.38 -13.99 31.19
CA ALA A 218 -0.58 -15.08 31.37
C ALA A 218 -1.56 -14.80 32.53
N PHE A 219 -2.83 -15.17 32.32
CA PHE A 219 -3.95 -15.01 33.25
C PHE A 219 -4.51 -16.37 33.68
N ASP A 220 -3.67 -17.20 34.30
CA ASP A 220 -3.99 -18.58 34.69
C ASP A 220 -3.92 -18.81 36.21
N SER A 221 -3.99 -17.72 36.99
CA SER A 221 -3.91 -17.73 38.46
C SER A 221 -2.60 -18.24 39.06
N GLN A 222 -1.57 -18.51 38.24
CA GLN A 222 -0.24 -18.85 38.75
C GLN A 222 0.46 -17.61 39.32
N PRO A 223 1.40 -17.78 40.28
CA PRO A 223 2.03 -16.66 40.99
C PRO A 223 2.83 -15.71 40.09
N ASN A 224 3.46 -16.24 39.02
CA ASN A 224 4.19 -15.43 38.06
C ASN A 224 3.33 -15.24 36.80
N SER A 225 2.75 -14.06 36.62
CA SER A 225 1.95 -13.73 35.42
C SER A 225 2.81 -13.34 34.22
N PHE A 226 4.08 -12.99 34.41
CA PHE A 226 4.96 -12.63 33.30
C PHE A 226 5.37 -13.89 32.53
N ASP A 227 4.88 -14.00 31.30
CA ASP A 227 5.04 -15.18 30.46
C ASP A 227 6.39 -15.17 29.75
N GLY A 228 6.72 -14.06 29.09
CA GLY A 228 8.01 -13.89 28.44
C GLY A 228 8.08 -12.62 27.60
N VAL A 229 9.20 -12.47 26.90
CA VAL A 229 9.44 -11.41 25.91
C VAL A 229 10.03 -12.04 24.66
N SER A 230 9.89 -11.37 23.53
CA SER A 230 10.61 -11.74 22.32
C SER A 230 11.09 -10.51 21.56
N ALA A 231 12.04 -10.71 20.66
CA ALA A 231 12.46 -9.71 19.70
C ALA A 231 12.57 -10.34 18.31
N ALA A 232 12.02 -9.66 17.30
CA ALA A 232 12.10 -10.12 15.92
C ALA A 232 12.76 -9.09 15.00
N LEU A 233 13.41 -9.59 13.95
CA LEU A 233 13.92 -8.80 12.84
C LEU A 233 13.23 -9.28 11.57
N LYS A 234 12.60 -8.36 10.84
CA LYS A 234 11.89 -8.63 9.58
C LYS A 234 12.48 -7.79 8.46
N PHE A 235 12.64 -8.38 7.28
CA PHE A 235 13.10 -7.73 6.07
C PHE A 235 12.17 -7.99 4.89
N ASN A 236 11.65 -6.92 4.29
CA ASN A 236 10.89 -7.00 3.05
C ASN A 236 11.81 -7.31 1.86
N VAL A 237 11.78 -8.57 1.42
CA VAL A 237 12.61 -9.07 0.31
C VAL A 237 12.06 -8.64 -1.05
N TRP A 238 10.74 -8.58 -1.18
CA TRP A 238 10.09 -8.35 -2.46
C TRP A 238 8.72 -7.69 -2.30
N HIS A 239 8.38 -6.85 -3.27
CA HIS A 239 7.05 -6.27 -3.42
C HIS A 239 6.77 -5.93 -4.89
N SER A 240 5.51 -6.00 -5.31
CA SER A 240 5.07 -5.65 -6.66
C SER A 240 3.70 -4.99 -6.64
N LEU A 241 3.59 -3.82 -7.27
CA LEU A 241 2.30 -3.13 -7.46
C LEU A 241 1.46 -3.77 -8.56
N GLU A 242 2.10 -4.36 -9.56
CA GLU A 242 1.44 -5.08 -10.65
C GLU A 242 0.68 -6.29 -10.11
N HIS A 243 1.35 -7.09 -9.26
CA HIS A 243 0.75 -8.27 -8.64
C HIS A 243 0.01 -7.95 -7.33
N ARG A 244 0.10 -6.71 -6.84
CA ARG A 244 -0.39 -6.25 -5.53
C ARG A 244 -0.01 -7.22 -4.42
N ALA A 245 1.27 -7.56 -4.37
CA ALA A 245 1.78 -8.59 -3.47
C ALA A 245 3.15 -8.20 -2.90
N LEU A 246 3.48 -8.79 -1.76
CA LEU A 246 4.75 -8.63 -1.08
C LEU A 246 5.13 -9.87 -0.28
N ALA A 247 6.42 -10.00 0.01
CA ALA A 247 6.98 -11.06 0.82
C ALA A 247 8.11 -10.52 1.69
N SER A 248 8.22 -11.08 2.90
CA SER A 248 9.21 -10.73 3.91
C SER A 248 9.76 -11.99 4.55
N LEU A 249 11.03 -11.91 4.98
CA LEU A 249 11.69 -12.93 5.79
C LEU A 249 11.97 -12.33 7.15
N GLY A 250 11.90 -13.14 8.20
CA GLY A 250 12.30 -12.70 9.52
C GLY A 250 12.70 -13.86 10.42
N ALA A 251 13.13 -13.49 11.62
CA ALA A 251 13.32 -14.42 12.71
C ALA A 251 12.96 -13.71 14.02
N GLU A 252 12.19 -14.40 14.84
CA GLU A 252 11.91 -14.03 16.22
C GLU A 252 12.82 -14.84 17.15
N ALA A 253 13.25 -14.23 18.25
CA ALA A 253 14.01 -14.88 19.29
C ALA A 253 13.38 -14.57 20.65
N SER A 254 13.14 -15.63 21.43
CA SER A 254 12.57 -15.54 22.76
C SER A 254 13.60 -16.08 23.77
N PRO A 255 14.15 -15.22 24.65
CA PRO A 255 15.12 -15.64 25.67
C PRO A 255 14.46 -16.39 26.82
N PRO A 256 15.24 -17.13 27.64
CA PRO A 256 14.77 -17.77 28.87
C PRO A 256 14.46 -16.73 29.97
N LEU A 257 13.34 -16.03 29.79
CA LEU A 257 12.83 -15.00 30.68
C LEU A 257 11.33 -15.23 30.94
N GLY A 258 10.90 -15.03 32.18
CA GLY A 258 9.51 -15.24 32.58
C GLY A 258 9.25 -16.71 32.89
N ARG A 259 8.39 -17.35 32.10
CA ARG A 259 8.06 -18.78 32.19
C ARG A 259 8.83 -19.62 31.17
N GLN A 260 9.58 -18.98 30.30
CA GLN A 260 10.43 -19.63 29.32
C GLN A 260 11.78 -20.00 29.95
N ASP A 261 12.20 -21.25 29.77
CA ASP A 261 13.40 -21.80 30.41
C ASP A 261 14.56 -22.03 29.42
N VAL A 262 14.30 -21.95 28.11
CA VAL A 262 15.28 -22.17 27.04
C VAL A 262 15.20 -21.05 26.00
N TRP A 263 16.22 -20.90 25.17
CA TRP A 263 16.11 -20.05 23.98
C TRP A 263 15.22 -20.72 22.93
N GLU A 264 14.25 -19.97 22.43
CA GLU A 264 13.48 -20.29 21.23
C GLU A 264 13.81 -19.32 20.10
N ILE A 265 13.89 -19.84 18.89
CA ILE A 265 14.10 -19.07 17.68
C ILE A 265 13.07 -19.51 16.64
N GLU A 266 12.38 -18.55 16.05
CA GLU A 266 11.33 -18.78 15.07
C GLU A 266 11.64 -18.05 13.75
N PRO A 267 12.41 -18.66 12.83
CA PRO A 267 12.54 -18.15 11.47
C PRO A 267 11.20 -18.24 10.74
N PHE A 268 10.85 -17.20 9.98
CA PHE A 268 9.58 -17.14 9.26
C PHE A 268 9.67 -16.50 7.88
N VAL A 269 8.68 -16.84 7.06
CA VAL A 269 8.37 -16.21 5.78
C VAL A 269 6.94 -15.71 5.83
N ALA A 270 6.73 -14.41 5.69
CA ALA A 270 5.41 -13.79 5.63
C ALA A 270 5.15 -13.27 4.21
N PHE A 271 3.91 -13.42 3.73
CA PHE A 271 3.51 -12.94 2.41
C PHE A 271 2.07 -12.43 2.42
N GLY A 272 1.77 -11.51 1.51
CA GLY A 272 0.44 -10.96 1.32
C GLY A 272 0.16 -10.61 -0.13
N ALA A 273 -1.10 -10.72 -0.54
CA ALA A 273 -1.55 -10.36 -1.87
C ALA A 273 -3.01 -9.89 -1.91
N ALA A 274 -3.34 -9.01 -2.85
CA ALA A 274 -4.70 -8.58 -3.15
C ALA A 274 -5.06 -8.78 -4.63
N PRO A 275 -5.14 -10.04 -5.13
CA PRO A 275 -5.22 -10.35 -6.55
C PRO A 275 -6.50 -9.85 -7.23
N ALA A 276 -7.61 -9.77 -6.49
CA ALA A 276 -8.93 -9.39 -7.04
C ALA A 276 -9.44 -8.03 -6.54
N GLY A 277 -8.60 -7.22 -5.86
CA GLY A 277 -8.96 -5.90 -5.29
C GLY A 277 -10.00 -5.94 -4.16
N ALA A 278 -10.91 -6.90 -4.16
CA ALA A 278 -11.94 -7.13 -3.16
C ALA A 278 -11.59 -8.27 -2.19
N VAL A 279 -10.44 -8.94 -2.39
CA VAL A 279 -9.98 -10.03 -1.52
C VAL A 279 -8.51 -9.79 -1.20
N VAL A 280 -8.19 -9.94 0.07
CA VAL A 280 -6.84 -9.93 0.63
C VAL A 280 -6.52 -11.35 1.09
N VAL A 281 -5.35 -11.84 0.74
CA VAL A 281 -4.81 -13.12 1.19
C VAL A 281 -3.48 -12.84 1.88
N GLN A 282 -3.30 -13.36 3.08
CA GLN A 282 -2.05 -13.24 3.84
C GLN A 282 -1.67 -14.62 4.33
N GLY A 283 -0.38 -14.93 4.36
CA GLY A 283 0.09 -16.20 4.88
C GLY A 283 1.48 -16.11 5.46
N GLU A 284 1.79 -17.09 6.28
CA GLU A 284 3.05 -17.18 6.99
C GLU A 284 3.44 -18.64 7.18
N ILE A 285 4.74 -18.90 7.07
CA ILE A 285 5.36 -20.18 7.39
C ILE A 285 6.43 -19.91 8.44
N VAL A 286 6.34 -20.59 9.57
CA VAL A 286 7.23 -20.45 10.72
C VAL A 286 7.86 -21.80 11.03
N SER A 287 9.15 -21.83 11.32
CA SER A 287 9.82 -23.00 11.90
C SER A 287 10.16 -22.72 13.35
N SER A 288 9.82 -23.62 14.26
CA SER A 288 10.16 -23.48 15.68
C SER A 288 11.46 -24.23 15.97
N TRP A 289 12.41 -23.55 16.61
CA TRP A 289 13.68 -24.10 17.04
C TRP A 289 13.89 -23.83 18.53
N GLU A 290 14.33 -24.84 19.27
CA GLU A 290 14.62 -24.77 20.69
C GLU A 290 16.09 -25.16 20.96
N GLU A 291 16.73 -24.49 21.91
CA GLU A 291 18.16 -24.68 22.24
C GLU A 291 18.54 -26.14 22.53
N ALA A 292 17.65 -26.88 23.20
CA ALA A 292 17.90 -28.26 23.61
C ALA A 292 17.51 -29.31 22.57
N GLU A 293 16.52 -29.01 21.71
CA GLU A 293 15.85 -29.99 20.86
C GLU A 293 16.08 -29.77 19.37
N GLY A 294 16.58 -28.60 18.97
CA GLY A 294 16.71 -28.23 17.57
C GLY A 294 15.35 -27.84 16.98
N PHE A 295 15.09 -28.21 15.71
CA PHE A 295 13.80 -27.91 15.08
C PHE A 295 12.69 -28.82 15.61
N THR A 296 11.69 -28.23 16.26
CA THR A 296 10.61 -28.98 16.91
C THR A 296 9.35 -29.02 16.06
N ALA A 297 9.04 -27.95 15.31
CA ALA A 297 7.81 -27.87 14.52
C ALA A 297 7.89 -26.93 13.30
N PHE A 298 6.93 -27.12 12.38
CA PHE A 298 6.58 -26.16 11.33
C PHE A 298 5.14 -25.71 11.51
N SER A 299 4.93 -24.41 11.57
CA SER A 299 3.60 -23.79 11.64
C SER A 299 3.30 -23.06 10.34
N TYR A 300 2.07 -23.18 9.88
CA TYR A 300 1.61 -22.60 8.64
C TYR A 300 0.29 -21.90 8.90
N ARG A 301 0.20 -20.66 8.44
CA ARG A 301 -0.91 -19.77 8.73
C ARG A 301 -1.38 -19.18 7.42
N LEU A 302 -2.69 -19.13 7.22
CA LEU A 302 -3.31 -18.56 6.03
C LEU A 302 -4.58 -17.82 6.42
N GLY A 303 -4.65 -16.55 6.03
CA GLY A 303 -5.78 -15.66 6.22
C GLY A 303 -6.37 -15.16 4.91
N VAL A 304 -7.69 -15.12 4.84
CA VAL A 304 -8.42 -14.50 3.72
C VAL A 304 -9.42 -13.50 4.27
N GLY A 305 -9.41 -12.30 3.69
CA GLY A 305 -10.24 -11.18 4.10
C GLY A 305 -10.89 -10.47 2.92
N ARG A 306 -12.04 -9.82 3.18
CA ARG A 306 -12.71 -8.97 2.19
C ARG A 306 -12.98 -7.59 2.77
N PRO A 307 -12.32 -6.53 2.28
CA PRO A 307 -12.61 -5.18 2.73
C PRO A 307 -14.02 -4.73 2.32
N ILE A 308 -14.80 -4.22 3.28
CA ILE A 308 -16.15 -3.68 3.10
C ILE A 308 -16.27 -2.39 3.92
N GLY A 309 -15.97 -1.26 3.28
CA GLY A 309 -16.03 0.05 3.95
C GLY A 309 -15.04 0.14 5.11
N ARG A 310 -15.55 0.15 6.36
CA ARG A 310 -14.72 0.24 7.58
C ARG A 310 -14.39 -1.12 8.19
N VAL A 311 -14.97 -2.20 7.69
CA VAL A 311 -14.79 -3.53 8.26
C VAL A 311 -14.15 -4.46 7.26
N VAL A 312 -13.44 -5.46 7.76
CA VAL A 312 -12.86 -6.54 6.97
C VAL A 312 -13.21 -7.84 7.69
N PRO A 313 -14.31 -8.52 7.31
CA PRO A 313 -14.51 -9.90 7.71
C PRO A 313 -13.37 -10.76 7.16
N MET A 314 -12.78 -11.57 8.03
CA MET A 314 -11.68 -12.46 7.68
C MET A 314 -11.85 -13.82 8.35
N VAL A 315 -11.24 -14.83 7.75
CA VAL A 315 -11.05 -16.14 8.36
C VAL A 315 -9.59 -16.50 8.20
N GLU A 316 -8.97 -16.94 9.29
CA GLU A 316 -7.66 -17.58 9.26
C GLU A 316 -7.73 -19.05 9.62
N VAL A 317 -6.74 -19.78 9.14
CA VAL A 317 -6.44 -21.14 9.55
C VAL A 317 -4.98 -21.21 9.99
N GLY A 318 -4.76 -21.83 11.15
CA GLY A 318 -3.44 -22.14 11.68
C GLY A 318 -3.28 -23.64 11.80
N TRP A 319 -2.14 -24.16 11.36
CA TRP A 319 -1.81 -25.57 11.36
C TRP A 319 -0.34 -25.78 11.76
N THR A 320 -0.09 -26.65 12.73
CA THR A 320 1.27 -26.96 13.21
C THR A 320 1.59 -28.45 13.04
N VAL A 321 2.81 -28.74 12.56
CA VAL A 321 3.37 -30.08 12.38
C VAL A 321 4.63 -30.24 13.21
N PRO A 322 4.67 -31.17 14.18
CA PRO A 322 5.91 -31.54 14.84
C PRO A 322 6.86 -32.25 13.88
N VAL A 323 8.16 -32.00 13.99
CA VAL A 323 9.20 -32.61 13.15
C VAL A 323 9.34 -34.11 13.41
N ASP A 324 9.20 -34.54 14.66
CA ASP A 324 9.35 -35.94 15.06
C ASP A 324 8.17 -36.86 14.68
N GLY A 325 7.20 -36.33 13.92
CA GLY A 325 6.01 -37.10 13.51
C GLY A 325 5.08 -37.45 14.67
N GLY A 326 5.17 -36.71 15.79
CA GLY A 326 4.25 -36.81 16.91
C GLY A 326 2.80 -36.64 16.46
N VAL A 327 1.89 -37.31 17.15
CA VAL A 327 0.46 -37.42 16.78
C VAL A 327 -0.31 -36.10 16.95
N GLU A 328 0.27 -35.10 17.61
CA GLU A 328 -0.39 -33.85 18.01
C GLU A 328 -0.28 -32.76 16.94
N HIS A 329 -0.82 -33.02 15.76
CA HIS A 329 -1.12 -31.94 14.83
C HIS A 329 -2.23 -31.07 15.39
N THR A 330 -2.05 -29.76 15.37
CA THR A 330 -3.11 -28.81 15.70
C THR A 330 -3.65 -28.16 14.44
N LEU A 331 -4.96 -27.92 14.44
CA LEU A 331 -5.65 -27.17 13.40
C LEU A 331 -6.70 -26.30 14.07
N SER A 332 -6.62 -24.99 13.89
CA SER A 332 -7.57 -24.03 14.44
C SER A 332 -8.04 -23.07 13.35
N PHE A 333 -9.31 -22.67 13.44
CA PHE A 333 -9.88 -21.61 12.59
C PHE A 333 -10.10 -20.34 13.42
N TYR A 334 -9.89 -19.18 12.80
CA TYR A 334 -10.02 -17.89 13.47
C TYR A 334 -10.92 -16.97 12.63
N PRO A 335 -12.25 -17.14 12.69
CA PRO A 335 -13.16 -16.13 12.17
C PRO A 335 -12.99 -14.82 12.96
N GLN A 336 -12.88 -13.71 12.23
CA GLN A 336 -12.66 -12.40 12.84
C GLN A 336 -13.34 -11.27 12.06
N MET A 337 -13.55 -10.18 12.77
CA MET A 337 -14.03 -8.93 12.23
C MET A 337 -13.04 -7.82 12.56
N TRP A 338 -12.22 -7.45 11.58
CA TRP A 338 -11.33 -6.30 11.69
C TRP A 338 -12.12 -5.01 11.40
N ILE A 339 -11.91 -3.97 12.21
CA ILE A 339 -12.68 -2.73 12.19
C ILE A 339 -11.70 -1.55 12.27
N ARG A 340 -11.79 -0.64 11.31
CA ARG A 340 -11.14 0.67 11.37
C ARG A 340 -11.89 1.58 12.35
N LEU A 341 -11.21 2.00 13.41
CA LEU A 341 -11.77 2.80 14.50
C LEU A 341 -11.63 4.30 14.23
N SER A 342 -10.44 4.76 13.81
CA SER A 342 -10.20 6.18 13.50
C SER A 342 -10.56 6.54 12.05
N ARG A 343 -10.83 7.82 11.76
CA ARG A 343 -11.10 8.30 10.39
C ARG A 343 -9.86 8.23 9.51
N LEU A 344 -8.70 8.44 10.12
CA LEU A 344 -7.40 8.39 9.46
C LEU A 344 -7.00 6.96 9.08
N GLY A 345 -7.43 5.94 9.83
CA GLY A 345 -7.10 4.54 9.57
C GLY A 345 -6.04 3.96 10.50
N HIS A 346 -5.21 4.82 11.09
CA HIS A 346 -4.13 4.48 12.02
C HIS A 346 -4.54 3.83 13.35
N VAL A 347 -5.84 3.72 13.66
CA VAL A 347 -6.31 2.96 14.82
C VAL A 347 -7.36 1.98 14.35
N ALA A 348 -7.14 0.71 14.63
CA ALA A 348 -8.05 -0.36 14.29
C ALA A 348 -8.11 -1.41 15.40
N GLY A 349 -9.07 -2.31 15.31
CA GLY A 349 -9.13 -3.47 16.19
C GLY A 349 -9.76 -4.65 15.48
N SER A 350 -9.60 -5.83 16.06
CA SER A 350 -10.27 -7.04 15.59
C SER A 350 -10.89 -7.76 16.77
N LEU A 351 -12.01 -8.43 16.53
CA LEU A 351 -12.68 -9.32 17.47
C LEU A 351 -13.05 -10.60 16.75
N GLY A 352 -12.80 -11.73 17.40
CA GLY A 352 -13.14 -13.04 16.86
C GLY A 352 -12.93 -14.13 17.89
N ALA A 353 -12.78 -15.36 17.40
CA ALA A 353 -12.55 -16.51 18.26
C ALA A 353 -11.62 -17.51 17.59
N GLU A 354 -10.78 -18.17 18.39
CA GLU A 354 -10.15 -19.43 18.02
C GLU A 354 -11.19 -20.55 18.12
N LEU A 355 -11.29 -21.35 17.06
CA LEU A 355 -12.12 -22.55 16.97
C LEU A 355 -11.20 -23.77 16.71
N PRO A 356 -10.77 -24.50 17.76
CA PRO A 356 -9.91 -25.66 17.60
C PRO A 356 -10.64 -26.80 16.88
N ALA A 357 -10.11 -27.24 15.75
CA ALA A 357 -10.64 -28.31 14.91
C ALA A 357 -9.87 -29.64 15.08
N VAL A 358 -8.57 -29.58 15.34
CA VAL A 358 -7.72 -30.75 15.67
C VAL A 358 -6.75 -30.34 16.78
N GLY A 359 -6.54 -31.22 17.76
CA GLY A 359 -5.66 -30.99 18.90
C GLY A 359 -6.14 -31.71 20.16
N PRO A 360 -5.50 -31.45 21.31
CA PRO A 360 -5.87 -32.04 22.60
C PRO A 360 -7.31 -31.71 23.02
N GLU A 361 -7.97 -32.67 23.66
CA GLU A 361 -9.31 -32.49 24.25
C GLU A 361 -9.21 -32.07 25.73
N PRO A 362 -10.16 -31.26 26.26
CA PRO A 362 -11.35 -30.75 25.59
C PRO A 362 -11.09 -29.49 24.75
N ARG A 363 -11.66 -29.45 23.54
CA ARG A 363 -11.57 -28.29 22.65
C ARG A 363 -12.65 -27.27 22.97
N HIS A 364 -12.24 -26.11 23.47
CA HIS A 364 -13.14 -25.00 23.78
C HIS A 364 -12.81 -23.78 22.91
N PRO A 365 -13.82 -23.12 22.32
CA PRO A 365 -13.62 -21.84 21.65
C PRO A 365 -13.03 -20.78 22.60
N ARG A 366 -12.11 -19.96 22.09
CA ARG A 366 -11.46 -18.90 22.88
C ARG A 366 -11.67 -17.57 22.20
N LEU A 367 -12.19 -16.58 22.94
CA LEU A 367 -12.30 -15.23 22.44
C LEU A 367 -10.90 -14.63 22.26
N ILE A 368 -10.70 -13.95 21.15
CA ILE A 368 -9.49 -13.19 20.84
C ILE A 368 -9.88 -11.81 20.33
N ALA A 369 -9.14 -10.81 20.77
CA ALA A 369 -9.29 -9.45 20.30
C ALA A 369 -7.94 -8.73 20.27
N PHE A 370 -7.83 -7.71 19.44
CA PHE A 370 -6.74 -6.76 19.55
C PHE A 370 -7.20 -5.34 19.26
N VAL A 371 -6.39 -4.38 19.72
CA VAL A 371 -6.36 -3.01 19.21
C VAL A 371 -4.95 -2.74 18.70
N LEU A 372 -4.86 -2.17 17.50
CA LEU A 372 -3.60 -1.70 16.92
C LEU A 372 -3.63 -0.18 16.76
N TRP A 373 -2.46 0.41 16.93
CA TRP A 373 -2.17 1.81 16.63
C TRP A 373 -0.93 1.90 15.75
N ASP A 374 -1.12 2.34 14.51
CA ASP A 374 -0.05 2.76 13.60
C ASP A 374 0.40 4.18 13.98
N TYR A 375 1.52 4.27 14.68
CA TYR A 375 2.08 5.56 15.10
C TYR A 375 2.91 6.22 13.99
N GLY A 376 3.24 5.47 12.93
CA GLY A 376 3.85 6.01 11.72
C GLY A 376 2.90 6.92 10.94
N ASP A 377 1.61 6.59 10.93
CA ASP A 377 0.57 7.35 10.24
C ASP A 377 0.13 8.60 11.02
N ALA A 378 -0.23 8.47 12.30
CA ALA A 378 -0.68 9.60 13.13
C ALA A 378 -0.63 9.35 14.65
N PRO A 379 -0.59 10.41 15.48
CA PRO A 379 -0.74 10.29 16.93
C PRO A 379 -2.10 9.69 17.33
N LEU A 380 -2.11 8.83 18.34
CA LEU A 380 -3.29 8.06 18.81
C LEU A 380 -4.58 8.88 18.97
N LEU A 381 -4.50 10.11 19.46
CA LEU A 381 -5.66 10.96 19.75
C LEU A 381 -6.10 11.84 18.58
N ARG A 382 -5.51 11.69 17.39
CA ARG A 382 -5.81 12.51 16.21
C ARG A 382 -6.84 11.81 15.31
N GLY A 383 -7.67 12.60 14.61
CA GLY A 383 -8.49 12.08 13.50
C GLY A 383 -9.66 11.15 13.89
N TRP A 384 -10.33 11.44 15.01
CA TRP A 384 -11.55 10.77 15.48
C TRP A 384 -12.84 11.37 14.89
#